data_AF-A0A6B3EEP8-F1
#
_entry.id   AF-A0A6B3EEP8-F1
#
_cell.length_a   1.000
_cell.length_b   1.000
_cell.length_c   1.000
_cell.angle_alpha   90.00
_cell.angle_beta   90.00
_cell.angle_gamma   90.00
#
_symmetry.space_group_name_H-M   'P 1'
#
loop_
_entity.id
_entity.type
_entity.pdbx_description
1 polymer ?
#
loop_
_entity_poly.entity_id
_entity_poly.type
_entity_poly.pdbx_seq_one_letter_code
_entity_poly.pdbx_strand_id
1 'polypeptide(L)'
;ARGDQCENCTRVLDPTDLINPRSAISGSTDLEVRETKHLFLLQSKLQGEVEKWIDATADSWPQLSSSIARKWLTEGLHDRAITRDLDWGVPVPADVWPELA
;
A
#
# COMPACT_ATOMS: atom_id res chain seq x y z
N ALA A 1 -8.23 0.20 -19.46
CA ALA A 1 -8.03 0.43 -18.02
C ALA A 1 -6.57 0.21 -17.71
N ARG A 2 -6.02 0.90 -16.71
CA ARG A 2 -4.74 0.56 -16.10
C ARG A 2 -4.97 -0.51 -15.03
N GLY A 3 -3.89 -1.14 -14.56
CA GLY A 3 -3.97 -2.23 -13.58
C GLY A 3 -4.65 -1.85 -12.27
N ASP A 4 -4.72 -0.57 -11.95
CA ASP A 4 -5.28 0.00 -10.74
C ASP A 4 -6.62 0.74 -10.97
N GLN A 5 -6.87 1.26 -12.17
CA GLN A 5 -8.07 2.06 -12.44
C GLN A 5 -8.56 1.99 -13.89
N CYS A 6 -9.89 1.94 -14.06
CA CYS A 6 -10.54 2.18 -15.33
C CYS A 6 -10.78 3.68 -15.57
N GLU A 7 -10.15 4.27 -16.59
CA GLU A 7 -10.33 5.71 -16.90
C GLU A 7 -11.74 6.05 -17.42
N ASN A 8 -12.48 5.07 -17.95
CA ASN A 8 -13.83 5.32 -18.47
C ASN A 8 -14.90 5.40 -17.37
N CYS A 9 -14.80 4.56 -16.33
CA CYS A 9 -15.81 4.49 -15.26
C CYS A 9 -15.26 4.73 -13.85
N THR A 10 -13.98 5.07 -13.72
CA THR A 10 -13.24 5.37 -12.47
C THR A 10 -13.13 4.24 -11.45
N ARG A 11 -13.67 3.05 -11.76
CA ARG A 11 -13.59 1.85 -10.91
C ARG A 11 -12.12 1.51 -10.64
N VAL A 12 -11.81 1.28 -9.36
CA VAL A 12 -10.55 0.71 -8.89
C VAL A 12 -10.53 -0.79 -9.20
N LEU A 13 -9.40 -1.28 -9.69
CA LEU A 13 -9.20 -2.66 -10.13
C LEU A 13 -7.96 -3.23 -9.47
N ASP A 14 -7.96 -4.54 -9.27
CA ASP A 14 -6.71 -5.28 -9.16
C ASP A 14 -6.19 -5.60 -10.58
N PRO A 15 -4.87 -5.69 -10.81
CA PRO A 15 -4.34 -5.98 -12.15
C PRO A 15 -4.88 -7.28 -12.76
N THR A 16 -5.23 -8.25 -11.91
CA THR A 16 -5.84 -9.53 -12.30
C THR A 16 -7.30 -9.41 -12.74
N ASP A 17 -7.96 -8.28 -12.48
CA ASP A 17 -9.33 -8.01 -12.94
C ASP A 17 -9.38 -7.58 -14.42
N LEU A 18 -8.23 -7.26 -15.03
CA LEU A 18 -8.18 -6.82 -16.41
C LEU A 18 -8.57 -7.94 -17.38
N ILE A 19 -9.50 -7.64 -18.29
CA ILE A 19 -9.85 -8.51 -19.41
C ILE A 19 -8.79 -8.34 -20.51
N ASN A 20 -8.23 -9.46 -20.99
CA ASN A 20 -7.15 -9.49 -21.99
C ASN A 20 -5.96 -8.59 -21.58
N PRO A 21 -5.33 -8.84 -20.42
CA PRO A 21 -4.26 -7.99 -19.93
C PRO A 21 -3.06 -8.04 -20.88
N ARG A 22 -2.35 -6.91 -20.98
CA ARG A 22 -1.13 -6.78 -21.78
C ARG A 22 -0.06 -6.06 -20.97
N SER A 23 1.18 -6.50 -21.10
CA SER A 23 2.33 -5.79 -20.54
C SER A 23 2.41 -4.40 -21.14
N ALA A 24 2.45 -3.36 -20.30
CA ALA A 24 2.63 -1.99 -20.76
C ALA A 24 4.04 -1.72 -21.32
N ILE A 25 5.01 -2.60 -21.01
CA ILE A 25 6.41 -2.48 -21.45
C ILE A 25 6.61 -3.18 -22.80
N SER A 26 6.09 -4.40 -22.96
CA SER A 26 6.37 -5.26 -24.11
C SER A 26 5.17 -5.54 -25.01
N GLY A 27 3.94 -5.20 -24.58
CA GLY A 27 2.70 -5.56 -25.27
C GLY A 27 2.32 -7.04 -25.21
N SER A 28 3.15 -7.88 -24.56
CA SER A 28 2.93 -9.32 -24.42
C SER A 28 1.65 -9.63 -23.66
N THR A 29 0.97 -10.69 -24.07
CA THR A 29 -0.16 -11.31 -23.37
C THR A 29 0.27 -12.52 -22.53
N ASP A 30 1.53 -12.93 -22.65
CA ASP A 30 2.11 -13.98 -21.83
C ASP A 30 2.46 -13.38 -20.45
N LEU A 31 1.43 -13.27 -19.62
CA LEU A 31 1.48 -12.73 -18.28
C LEU A 31 1.19 -13.84 -17.28
N GLU A 32 1.97 -13.87 -16.20
CA GLU A 32 1.86 -14.88 -15.16
C GLU A 32 1.73 -14.22 -13.79
N VAL A 33 0.91 -14.85 -12.93
CA VAL A 33 0.82 -14.49 -11.52
C VAL A 33 1.90 -15.29 -10.80
N ARG A 34 2.85 -14.59 -10.19
CA ARG A 34 3.93 -15.18 -9.41
C ARG A 34 3.77 -14.81 -7.95
N GLU A 35 4.05 -15.77 -7.07
CA GLU A 35 4.18 -15.50 -5.65
C GLU A 35 5.52 -14.79 -5.39
N THR A 36 5.47 -13.75 -4.57
CA THR A 36 6.64 -12.98 -4.12
C THR A 36 6.53 -12.74 -2.62
N LYS A 37 7.64 -12.37 -1.99
CA LYS A 37 7.70 -12.07 -0.56
C LYS A 37 7.80 -10.55 -0.37
N HIS A 38 7.05 -10.05 0.59
CA HIS A 38 7.10 -8.65 0.99
C HIS A 38 7.12 -8.49 2.51
N LEU A 39 7.87 -7.49 2.97
CA LEU A 39 7.76 -7.01 4.35
C LEU A 39 6.51 -6.15 4.51
N PHE A 40 5.86 -6.31 5.66
CA PHE A 40 4.73 -5.52 6.08
C PHE A 40 5.06 -4.76 7.36
N LEU A 41 4.73 -3.47 7.39
CA LEU A 41 4.67 -2.71 8.63
C LEU A 41 3.36 -3.06 9.33
N LEU A 42 3.48 -3.62 10.53
CA LEU A 42 2.33 -4.06 11.34
C LEU A 42 1.62 -2.88 12.02
N GLN A 43 1.07 -1.96 11.21
CA GLN A 43 0.39 -0.75 11.69
C GLN A 43 -0.81 -1.06 12.58
N SER A 44 -1.48 -2.20 12.36
CA SER A 44 -2.58 -2.66 13.21
C SER A 44 -2.18 -2.75 14.68
N LYS A 45 -0.93 -3.13 14.97
CA LYS A 45 -0.39 -3.22 16.33
C LYS A 45 -0.11 -1.85 16.95
N LEU A 46 0.05 -0.81 16.14
CA LEU A 46 0.33 0.56 16.57
C LEU A 46 -0.95 1.38 16.83
N GLN A 47 -2.12 0.86 16.46
CA GLN A 47 -3.38 1.63 16.49
C GLN A 47 -3.63 2.32 17.83
N GLY A 48 -3.52 1.59 18.95
CA GLY A 48 -3.76 2.16 20.27
C GLY A 48 -2.75 3.23 20.69
N GLU A 49 -1.51 3.17 20.21
CA GLU A 49 -0.50 4.20 20.46
C GLU A 49 -0.78 5.46 19.64
N VAL A 50 -1.15 5.29 18.36
CA VAL A 50 -1.50 6.39 17.47
C VAL A 50 -2.78 7.10 17.94
N GLU A 51 -3.81 6.37 18.36
CA GLU A 51 -5.04 6.94 18.92
C GLU A 51 -4.74 7.84 20.12
N LYS A 52 -3.97 7.34 21.09
CA LYS A 52 -3.56 8.12 22.28
C LYS A 52 -2.78 9.37 21.90
N TRP A 53 -1.88 9.28 20.93
CA TRP A 53 -1.11 10.43 20.46
C TRP A 53 -1.98 11.48 19.77
N ILE A 54 -2.92 11.05 18.92
CA ILE A 54 -3.87 11.96 18.26
C ILE A 54 -4.74 12.65 19.30
N ASP A 55 -5.27 11.94 20.29
CA ASP A 55 -6.11 12.55 21.33
C ASP A 55 -5.34 13.56 22.20
N ALA A 56 -4.05 13.33 22.44
CA ALA A 56 -3.20 14.29 23.15
C ALA A 56 -2.82 15.52 22.31
N THR A 57 -2.84 15.43 20.98
CA THR A 57 -2.30 16.45 20.08
C THR A 57 -3.40 17.21 19.31
N ALA A 58 -4.60 16.65 19.19
CA ALA A 58 -5.65 17.10 18.28
C ALA A 58 -6.04 18.58 18.45
N ASP A 59 -6.00 19.10 19.67
CA ASP A 59 -6.35 20.50 19.98
C ASP A 59 -5.35 21.52 19.43
N SER A 60 -4.12 21.08 19.14
CA SER A 60 -3.07 21.91 18.54
C SER A 60 -3.09 21.92 17.01
N TRP A 61 -3.91 21.06 16.40
CA TRP A 61 -3.96 20.87 14.95
C TRP A 61 -5.18 21.55 14.33
N PRO A 62 -5.12 21.89 13.03
CA PRO A 62 -6.32 22.24 12.29
C PRO A 62 -7.38 21.14 12.39
N GLN A 63 -8.64 21.53 12.61
CA GLN A 63 -9.75 20.60 12.78
C GLN A 63 -9.85 19.55 11.66
N LEU A 64 -9.58 19.96 10.41
CA LEU A 64 -9.59 19.06 9.26
C LEU A 64 -8.57 17.92 9.42
N SER A 65 -7.34 18.22 9.83
CA SER A 65 -6.28 17.22 9.99
C SER A 65 -6.64 16.19 11.06
N SER A 66 -7.10 16.66 12.23
CA SER A 66 -7.54 15.78 13.32
C SER A 66 -8.75 14.94 12.92
N SER A 67 -9.69 15.50 12.14
CA SER A 67 -10.85 14.76 11.64
C SER A 67 -10.48 13.65 10.65
N ILE A 68 -9.54 13.91 9.74
CA ILE A 68 -9.05 12.90 8.78
C ILE A 68 -8.32 11.79 9.54
N ALA A 69 -7.42 12.14 10.47
CA ALA A 69 -6.72 11.15 11.28
C ALA A 69 -7.69 10.24 12.05
N ARG A 70 -8.71 10.82 12.70
CA ARG A 70 -9.75 10.06 13.41
C ARG A 70 -10.58 9.18 12.48
N LYS A 71 -10.88 9.64 11.26
CA LYS A 71 -11.56 8.80 10.26
C LYS A 71 -10.76 7.53 9.95
N TRP A 72 -9.47 7.66 9.66
CA TRP A 72 -8.60 6.51 9.39
C TRP A 72 -8.50 5.56 10.60
N LEU A 73 -8.42 6.10 11.81
CA LEU A 73 -8.39 5.28 13.04
C LEU A 73 -9.73 4.55 13.28
N THR A 74 -10.85 5.20 12.96
CA THR A 74 -12.19 4.58 13.04
C THR A 74 -12.35 3.42 12.06
N GLU A 75 -11.81 3.56 10.85
CA GLU A 75 -11.77 2.47 9.86
C GLU A 75 -10.83 1.34 10.28
N GLY A 76 -9.82 1.65 11.11
CA GLY A 76 -8.82 0.72 11.62
C GLY A 76 -7.52 0.78 10.83
N LEU A 77 -6.39 0.70 11.53
CA LEU A 77 -5.09 0.65 10.87
C LEU A 77 -4.82 -0.76 10.34
N HIS A 78 -4.58 -0.86 9.03
CA HIS A 78 -4.24 -2.11 8.38
C HIS A 78 -2.74 -2.19 8.12
N ASP A 79 -2.20 -3.40 8.16
CA ASP A 79 -0.79 -3.62 7.85
C ASP A 79 -0.50 -3.26 6.38
N ARG A 80 0.65 -2.61 6.15
CA ARG A 80 1.01 -2.07 4.83
C ARG A 80 2.30 -2.70 4.34
N ALA A 81 2.29 -3.18 3.09
CA ALA A 81 3.50 -3.66 2.42
C ALA A 81 4.47 -2.50 2.19
N ILE A 82 5.70 -2.63 2.70
CA ILE A 82 6.76 -1.61 2.64
C ILE A 82 7.90 -1.96 1.67
N THR A 83 7.74 -3.04 0.91
CA THR A 83 8.70 -3.50 -0.12
C THR A 83 7.99 -3.61 -1.47
N ARG A 84 8.75 -3.54 -2.56
CA ARG A 84 8.27 -3.63 -3.94
C ARG A 84 9.33 -4.32 -4.79
N ASP A 85 8.90 -5.13 -5.74
CA ASP A 85 9.79 -5.78 -6.72
C ASP A 85 10.15 -4.77 -7.83
N LEU A 86 11.11 -3.90 -7.54
CA LEU A 86 11.56 -2.83 -8.43
C LEU A 86 13.09 -2.74 -8.44
N ASP A 87 13.66 -2.51 -9.61
CA ASP A 87 15.12 -2.30 -9.76
C ASP A 87 15.59 -0.92 -9.27
N TRP A 88 14.66 0.06 -9.16
CA TRP A 88 14.97 1.44 -8.76
C TRP A 88 14.31 1.81 -7.43
N GLY A 89 15.10 1.84 -6.36
CA GLY A 89 14.65 2.16 -5.01
C GLY A 89 15.77 2.06 -3.99
N VAL A 90 15.40 2.09 -2.70
CA VAL A 90 16.33 1.80 -1.60
C VAL A 90 16.35 0.28 -1.39
N PRO A 91 17.51 -0.39 -1.47
CA PRO A 91 17.59 -1.84 -1.32
C PRO A 91 17.23 -2.28 0.10
N VAL A 92 16.58 -3.44 0.21
CA VAL A 92 16.34 -4.07 1.52
C VAL A 92 17.68 -4.57 2.07
N PRO A 93 18.02 -4.30 3.34
CA PRO A 93 19.28 -4.76 3.92
C PRO A 93 19.41 -6.30 3.91
N ALA A 94 20.36 -6.81 3.13
CA ALA A 94 20.60 -8.24 2.93
C ALA A 94 21.07 -8.97 4.19
N ASP A 95 21.69 -8.26 5.13
CA ASP A 95 22.16 -8.79 6.40
C ASP A 95 21.00 -9.12 7.36
N VAL A 96 19.85 -8.46 7.18
CA VAL A 96 18.66 -8.67 8.01
C VAL A 96 17.59 -9.51 7.28
N TRP A 97 17.42 -9.31 5.96
CA TRP A 97 16.47 -10.04 5.13
C TRP A 97 17.13 -10.58 3.84
N PRO A 98 17.94 -11.64 3.94
CA PRO A 98 18.68 -12.17 2.79
C PRO A 98 17.79 -12.62 1.63
N GLU A 99 16.57 -13.05 1.90
CA GLU A 99 15.62 -13.53 0.91
C GLU A 99 14.87 -12.42 0.14
N LEU A 100 15.11 -11.15 0.49
CA LEU A 100 14.48 -9.97 -0.13
C LEU A 100 15.48 -8.97 -0.74
N ALA A 101 16.78 -9.26 -0.61
CA ALA A 101 17.86 -8.41 -1.10
C ALA A 101 18.32 -8.79 -2.51
#